data_AF-A0A8C3YUA8-F1
#
_entry.id   AF-A0A8C3YUA8-F1
#
_cell.length_a   1.000
_cell.length_b   1.000
_cell.length_c   1.000
_cell.angle_alpha   90.00
_cell.angle_beta   90.00
_cell.angle_gamma   90.00
#
_symmetry.space_group_name_H-M   'P 1'
#
loop_
_entity.id
_entity.type
_entity.pdbx_description
1 polymer ?
#
loop_
_entity_poly.entity_id
_entity_poly.type
_entity_poly.pdbx_seq_one_letter_code
_entity_poly.pdbx_strand_id
1 'polypeptide(L)'
;MAMGFQAPLPMFAGLLLCLCVVVPWAEGGKVLVVPMEGSHWLSMRKAVQELHARGHQVVVLSPEVNMHIKAEDFFIMKNYATPYTQNEFYDLMTHYIHLLFEKENFLATFWTTMVSLKNASLIYERSCESLLYNKDLIRDLNASSFDVVFTDPVYPCGAVLAKYLSIPTVFFLRSVPCDLDFEGTACPNPFSYVPRLLTMNPDHMTFFQRVKNMLYPLALKYICHVSFTPYARMASKLLQREVSLVDVFSSASVWLFRSDFVMDYPRPIMPNTFFIGGINCAKRKPLSQEFEAYVNASGEHGIVVFSLGSMVSEIPEHKAMEIADALGKIPQTVLWRYTGTVPPNLAKNTKLVKWLPQNDLLGHPKARAFITHSGSHGIYEGICNGVPLVMLPLFGDQMDNAKRMETRGAGVTLNVLEMTSKDLENALKTVINDKSYKENIMRLSSLHKDRPIEPLDLAVFWVEFVMRHKGAPHLRPAAHDLTWYQYHSLDVIGFLLAVILAVIFIALKCCVFAYRKCFGKKGRVKKSHKSKAH
;
A
#
# COMPACT_ATOMS: atom_id res chain seq x y z
N MET A 1 -12.36 -68.29 10.18
CA MET A 1 -13.17 -67.95 8.99
C MET A 1 -13.10 -66.45 8.80
N ALA A 2 -12.24 -65.98 7.89
CA ALA A 2 -12.20 -64.57 7.49
C ALA A 2 -13.18 -64.40 6.33
N MET A 3 -14.29 -63.68 6.54
CA MET A 3 -15.18 -63.29 5.45
C MET A 3 -14.53 -62.14 4.68
N GLY A 4 -13.96 -62.45 3.52
CA GLY A 4 -13.49 -61.45 2.58
C GLY A 4 -14.69 -60.76 1.93
N PHE A 5 -14.85 -59.47 2.19
CA PHE A 5 -15.75 -58.61 1.42
C PHE A 5 -15.16 -58.43 0.01
N GLN A 6 -15.59 -59.26 -0.96
CA GLN A 6 -15.35 -59.03 -2.37
C GLN A 6 -16.44 -58.09 -2.90
N ALA A 7 -16.19 -56.79 -2.86
CA ALA A 7 -16.99 -55.86 -3.66
C ALA A 7 -16.58 -56.02 -5.15
N PRO A 8 -17.53 -56.19 -6.09
CA PRO A 8 -17.21 -56.41 -7.48
C PRO A 8 -16.56 -55.16 -8.10
N LEU A 9 -15.47 -55.35 -8.85
CA LEU A 9 -14.74 -54.32 -9.61
C LEU A 9 -15.64 -53.26 -10.31
N PRO A 10 -16.78 -53.61 -10.96
CA PRO A 10 -17.68 -52.62 -11.57
C PRO A 10 -18.32 -51.65 -10.57
N MET A 11 -18.47 -52.02 -9.30
CA MET A 11 -19.02 -51.14 -8.26
C MET A 11 -18.03 -50.04 -7.88
N PHE A 12 -16.73 -50.34 -7.84
CA PHE A 12 -15.67 -49.33 -7.68
C PHE A 12 -15.56 -48.41 -8.89
N ALA A 13 -15.64 -48.96 -10.10
CA ALA A 13 -15.65 -48.17 -11.34
C ALA A 13 -16.87 -47.24 -11.41
N GLY A 14 -18.05 -47.71 -11.01
CA GLY A 14 -19.28 -46.91 -10.91
C GLY A 14 -19.19 -45.80 -9.85
N LEU A 15 -18.56 -46.07 -8.70
CA LEU A 15 -18.31 -45.05 -7.67
C LEU A 15 -17.32 -43.97 -8.14
N LEU A 16 -16.25 -44.37 -8.83
CA LEU A 16 -15.28 -43.45 -9.45
C LEU A 16 -15.93 -42.59 -10.54
N LEU A 17 -16.77 -43.17 -11.39
CA LEU A 17 -17.53 -42.41 -12.39
C LEU A 17 -18.53 -41.45 -11.74
N CYS A 18 -19.23 -41.86 -10.68
CA CYS A 18 -20.11 -40.96 -9.94
C CYS A 18 -19.32 -39.83 -9.26
N LEU A 19 -18.13 -40.09 -8.71
CA LEU A 19 -17.25 -39.06 -8.17
C LEU A 19 -16.78 -38.07 -9.26
N CYS A 20 -16.54 -38.52 -10.49
CA CYS A 20 -16.17 -37.66 -11.62
C CYS A 20 -17.35 -36.84 -12.21
N VAL A 21 -18.59 -37.26 -11.97
CA VAL A 21 -19.80 -36.60 -12.50
C VAL A 21 -20.47 -35.69 -11.45
N VAL A 22 -20.30 -35.98 -10.16
CA VAL A 22 -20.96 -35.26 -9.05
C VAL A 22 -20.07 -34.15 -8.48
N VAL A 23 -18.75 -34.22 -8.67
CA VAL A 23 -17.86 -33.09 -8.35
C VAL A 23 -17.90 -32.15 -9.56
N PRO A 24 -18.38 -30.89 -9.41
CA PRO A 24 -18.18 -29.88 -10.44
C PRO A 24 -16.71 -29.91 -10.79
N TRP A 25 -16.38 -30.11 -12.06
CA TRP A 25 -15.00 -29.96 -12.51
C TRP A 25 -14.56 -28.60 -11.99
N ALA A 26 -13.59 -28.59 -11.08
CA ALA A 26 -13.09 -27.36 -10.52
C ALA A 26 -12.33 -26.66 -11.65
N GLU A 27 -13.06 -25.99 -12.54
CA GLU A 27 -12.48 -25.15 -13.56
C GLU A 27 -11.82 -23.98 -12.83
N GLY A 28 -10.51 -24.10 -12.64
CA GLY A 28 -9.70 -23.01 -12.15
C GLY A 28 -9.78 -21.86 -13.14
N GLY A 29 -10.30 -20.72 -12.71
CA GLY A 29 -10.36 -19.56 -13.59
C GLY A 29 -8.98 -18.99 -13.93
N LYS A 30 -8.96 -18.11 -14.94
CA LYS A 30 -7.75 -17.51 -15.52
C LYS A 30 -7.50 -16.13 -14.93
N VAL A 31 -6.35 -15.98 -14.28
CA VAL A 31 -5.93 -14.73 -13.61
C VAL A 31 -4.85 -14.04 -14.44
N LEU A 32 -5.11 -12.81 -14.87
CA LEU A 32 -4.08 -11.94 -15.46
C LEU A 32 -3.44 -11.11 -14.36
N VAL A 33 -2.14 -11.27 -14.16
CA VAL A 33 -1.37 -10.54 -13.14
C VAL A 33 -0.54 -9.46 -13.79
N VAL A 34 -0.73 -8.22 -13.34
CA VAL A 34 0.10 -7.08 -13.74
C VAL A 34 0.78 -6.54 -12.46
N PRO A 35 2.01 -7.00 -12.18
CA PRO A 35 2.69 -6.72 -10.93
C PRO A 35 3.40 -5.35 -10.93
N MET A 36 3.95 -5.00 -9.77
CA MET A 36 4.95 -3.95 -9.60
C MET A 36 6.24 -4.56 -9.05
N GLU A 37 7.39 -4.05 -9.47
CA GLU A 37 8.72 -4.52 -9.05
C GLU A 37 9.01 -4.32 -7.56
N GLY A 38 10.16 -4.84 -7.12
CA GLY A 38 10.63 -4.65 -5.74
C GLY A 38 9.82 -5.49 -4.75
N SER A 39 9.56 -4.92 -3.57
CA SER A 39 8.84 -5.61 -2.50
C SER A 39 7.37 -5.89 -2.84
N HIS A 40 6.77 -5.10 -3.74
CA HIS A 40 5.39 -5.26 -4.19
C HIS A 40 5.18 -6.66 -4.80
N TRP A 41 6.04 -7.04 -5.76
CA TRP A 41 6.07 -8.38 -6.34
C TRP A 41 6.33 -9.47 -5.30
N LEU A 42 7.27 -9.29 -4.36
CA LEU A 42 7.58 -10.33 -3.38
C LEU A 42 6.37 -10.78 -2.55
N SER A 43 5.48 -9.84 -2.18
CA SER A 43 4.21 -10.19 -1.53
C SER A 43 3.14 -10.71 -2.49
N MET A 44 3.01 -10.11 -3.67
CA MET A 44 2.01 -10.54 -4.67
C MET A 44 2.30 -11.97 -5.16
N ARG A 45 3.58 -12.33 -5.33
CA ARG A 45 4.04 -13.67 -5.69
C ARG A 45 3.50 -14.75 -4.76
N LYS A 46 3.32 -14.46 -3.46
CA LYS A 46 2.71 -15.40 -2.51
C LYS A 46 1.24 -15.65 -2.81
N ALA A 47 0.47 -14.61 -3.12
CA ALA A 47 -0.91 -14.75 -3.55
C ALA A 47 -1.01 -15.48 -4.90
N VAL A 48 -0.10 -15.21 -5.84
CA VAL A 48 -0.01 -15.94 -7.12
C VAL A 48 0.27 -17.43 -6.90
N GLN A 49 1.22 -17.76 -6.02
CA GLN A 49 1.54 -19.14 -5.67
C GLN A 49 0.33 -19.87 -5.07
N GLU A 50 -0.41 -19.21 -4.18
CA GLU A 50 -1.61 -19.78 -3.56
C GLU A 50 -2.76 -19.93 -4.57
N LEU A 51 -2.99 -18.94 -5.45
CA LEU A 51 -3.96 -19.06 -6.55
C LEU A 51 -3.66 -20.27 -7.44
N HIS A 52 -2.39 -20.48 -7.80
CA HIS A 52 -1.98 -21.66 -8.55
C HIS A 52 -2.20 -22.96 -7.77
N ALA A 53 -1.85 -22.99 -6.48
CA ALA A 53 -2.08 -24.16 -5.62
C ALA A 53 -3.56 -24.53 -5.51
N ARG A 54 -4.48 -23.57 -5.68
CA ARG A 54 -5.93 -23.77 -5.74
C ARG A 54 -6.46 -24.10 -7.14
N GLY A 55 -5.58 -24.32 -8.11
CA GLY A 55 -5.91 -24.78 -9.45
C GLY A 55 -6.11 -23.68 -10.49
N HIS A 56 -5.90 -22.40 -10.15
CA HIS A 56 -6.06 -21.30 -11.10
C HIS A 56 -4.90 -21.22 -12.10
N GLN A 57 -5.23 -20.91 -13.36
CA GLN A 57 -4.23 -20.60 -14.36
C GLN A 57 -3.81 -19.13 -14.21
N VAL A 58 -2.57 -18.89 -13.80
CA VAL A 58 -2.05 -17.54 -13.60
C VAL A 58 -1.10 -17.16 -14.74
N VAL A 59 -1.33 -16.01 -15.36
CA VAL A 59 -0.45 -15.40 -16.36
C VAL A 59 0.10 -14.10 -15.81
N VAL A 60 1.43 -14.00 -15.68
CA VAL A 60 2.10 -12.80 -15.17
C VAL A 60 2.72 -12.04 -16.33
N LEU A 61 2.35 -10.77 -16.50
CA LEU A 61 3.02 -9.86 -17.42
C LEU A 61 4.29 -9.33 -16.77
N SER A 62 5.42 -9.49 -17.44
CA SER A 62 6.71 -9.01 -16.95
C SER A 62 7.40 -8.16 -18.01
N PRO A 63 7.97 -7.00 -17.67
CA PRO A 63 8.95 -6.36 -18.54
C PRO A 63 10.18 -7.28 -18.66
N GLU A 64 10.83 -7.26 -19.83
CA GLU A 64 12.11 -7.96 -20.04
C GLU A 64 13.19 -7.48 -19.06
N VAL A 65 13.20 -6.18 -18.76
CA VAL A 65 14.04 -5.57 -17.73
C VAL A 65 13.27 -5.54 -16.40
N ASN A 66 13.74 -6.32 -15.43
CA ASN A 66 13.10 -6.50 -14.12
C ASN A 66 14.13 -6.66 -12.99
N MET A 67 13.69 -6.58 -11.73
CA MET A 67 14.52 -6.83 -10.54
C MET A 67 14.30 -8.22 -9.99
N HIS A 68 13.04 -8.56 -9.72
CA HIS A 68 12.70 -9.73 -8.90
C HIS A 68 11.68 -10.67 -9.56
N ILE A 69 11.12 -10.31 -10.71
CA ILE A 69 10.17 -11.14 -11.45
C ILE A 69 10.96 -12.17 -12.27
N LYS A 70 10.98 -13.43 -11.82
CA LYS A 70 11.68 -14.55 -12.47
C LYS A 70 10.70 -15.66 -12.82
N ALA A 71 10.99 -16.42 -13.87
CA ALA A 71 10.14 -17.54 -14.30
C ALA A 71 10.12 -18.63 -13.22
N GLU A 72 8.93 -19.14 -12.92
CA GLU A 72 8.70 -20.18 -11.92
C GLU A 72 7.55 -21.09 -12.38
N ASP A 73 7.53 -22.33 -11.88
CA ASP A 73 6.64 -23.38 -12.40
C ASP A 73 5.15 -23.18 -12.10
N PHE A 74 4.80 -22.24 -11.21
CA PHE A 74 3.42 -22.01 -10.76
C PHE A 74 2.71 -20.85 -11.49
N PHE A 75 3.31 -20.26 -12.52
CA PHE A 75 2.62 -19.31 -13.39
C PHE A 75 3.24 -19.26 -14.79
N ILE A 76 2.46 -18.79 -15.75
CA ILE A 76 2.94 -18.54 -17.12
C ILE A 76 3.46 -17.11 -17.18
N MET A 77 4.75 -16.94 -17.45
CA MET A 77 5.35 -15.62 -17.65
C MET A 77 5.18 -15.18 -19.11
N LYS A 78 4.61 -14.00 -19.34
CA LYS A 78 4.58 -13.33 -20.65
C LYS A 78 5.42 -12.06 -20.58
N ASN A 79 6.52 -12.07 -21.31
CA ASN A 79 7.44 -10.93 -21.36
C ASN A 79 7.00 -9.91 -22.42
N TYR A 80 7.28 -8.63 -22.16
CA TYR A 80 7.15 -7.57 -23.15
C TYR A 80 8.41 -6.70 -23.15
N ALA A 81 8.81 -6.26 -24.34
CA ALA A 81 9.99 -5.45 -24.54
C ALA A 81 9.87 -4.08 -23.86
N THR A 82 10.97 -3.59 -23.30
CA THR A 82 11.08 -2.26 -22.70
C THR A 82 12.01 -1.37 -23.50
N PRO A 83 11.79 -0.04 -23.55
CA PRO A 83 12.60 0.89 -24.32
C PRO A 83 13.86 1.36 -23.57
N TYR A 84 14.30 0.61 -22.57
CA TYR A 84 15.46 0.90 -21.73
C TYR A 84 16.18 -0.41 -21.39
N THR A 85 17.46 -0.28 -21.08
CA THR A 85 18.35 -1.40 -20.74
C THR A 85 18.32 -1.71 -19.24
N GLN A 86 18.82 -2.89 -18.88
CA GLN A 86 18.96 -3.30 -17.48
C GLN A 86 19.86 -2.35 -16.67
N ASN A 87 20.93 -1.81 -17.27
CA ASN A 87 21.84 -0.88 -16.60
C ASN A 87 21.17 0.46 -16.31
N GLU A 88 20.49 1.06 -17.30
CA GLU A 88 19.76 2.32 -17.10
C GLU A 88 18.69 2.19 -16.00
N PHE A 89 18.01 1.05 -15.95
CA PHE A 89 17.06 0.75 -14.90
C PHE A 89 17.76 0.63 -13.53
N TYR A 90 18.85 -0.13 -13.42
CA TYR A 90 19.59 -0.27 -12.16
C TYR A 90 20.16 1.07 -11.68
N ASP A 91 20.82 1.81 -12.56
CA ASP A 91 21.41 3.12 -12.25
C ASP A 91 20.35 4.07 -11.70
N LEU A 92 19.15 4.09 -12.30
CA LEU A 92 18.06 4.89 -11.76
C LEU A 92 17.65 4.45 -10.35
N MET A 93 17.48 3.15 -10.12
CA MET A 93 17.02 2.62 -8.84
C MET A 93 18.06 2.79 -7.73
N THR A 94 19.35 2.74 -8.03
CA THR A 94 20.44 2.90 -7.06
C THR A 94 20.85 4.36 -6.87
N HIS A 95 20.76 5.20 -7.90
CA HIS A 95 21.18 6.60 -7.85
C HIS A 95 20.47 7.37 -6.74
N TYR A 96 19.15 7.20 -6.60
CA TYR A 96 18.41 7.82 -5.51
C TYR A 96 18.89 7.36 -4.13
N ILE A 97 19.22 6.08 -3.97
CA ILE A 97 19.72 5.53 -2.70
C ILE A 97 21.07 6.17 -2.34
N HIS A 98 21.98 6.35 -3.29
CA HIS A 98 23.27 7.00 -3.03
C HIS A 98 23.08 8.47 -2.61
N LEU A 99 22.22 9.20 -3.32
CA LEU A 99 21.93 10.61 -3.03
C LEU A 99 21.33 10.81 -1.63
N LEU A 100 20.56 9.85 -1.11
CA LEU A 100 20.01 9.93 0.25
C LEU A 100 21.11 10.02 1.34
N PHE A 101 22.30 9.48 1.08
CA PHE A 101 23.40 9.52 2.03
C PHE A 101 24.35 10.71 1.84
N GLU A 102 24.10 11.56 0.84
CA GLU A 102 24.86 12.80 0.65
C GLU A 102 24.35 13.90 1.60
N LYS A 103 25.29 14.65 2.20
CA LYS A 103 24.93 15.77 3.08
C LYS A 103 24.54 16.99 2.24
N GLU A 104 23.25 17.09 1.95
CA GLU A 104 22.67 18.27 1.31
C GLU A 104 21.78 19.07 2.28
N ASN A 105 21.51 20.33 1.95
CA ASN A 105 20.48 21.10 2.65
C ASN A 105 19.08 20.66 2.20
N PHE A 106 18.07 20.98 2.99
CA PHE A 106 16.68 20.55 2.75
C PHE A 106 16.16 20.89 1.34
N LEU A 107 16.50 22.06 0.80
CA LEU A 107 16.03 22.48 -0.54
C LEU A 107 16.67 21.66 -1.66
N ALA A 108 17.96 21.40 -1.54
CA ALA A 108 18.69 20.54 -2.48
C ALA A 108 18.15 19.10 -2.40
N THR A 109 18.02 18.51 -1.20
CA THR A 109 17.42 17.18 -1.03
C THR A 109 16.00 17.10 -1.60
N PHE A 110 15.18 18.13 -1.38
CA PHE A 110 13.85 18.21 -1.95
C PHE A 110 13.88 18.18 -3.48
N TRP A 111 14.70 19.04 -4.11
CA TRP A 111 14.81 19.09 -5.57
C TRP A 111 15.38 17.81 -6.17
N THR A 112 16.41 17.24 -5.56
CA THR A 112 17.02 15.98 -5.95
C THR A 112 15.99 14.84 -5.89
N THR A 113 15.23 14.75 -4.78
CA THR A 113 14.13 13.77 -4.64
C THR A 113 13.07 13.95 -5.72
N MET A 114 12.71 15.20 -6.04
CA MET A 114 11.76 15.53 -7.11
C MET A 114 12.21 15.03 -8.48
N VAL A 115 13.49 15.23 -8.82
CA VAL A 115 14.06 14.77 -10.10
C VAL A 115 14.10 13.25 -10.14
N SER A 116 14.51 12.58 -9.07
CA SER A 116 14.53 11.12 -8.99
C SER A 116 13.12 10.51 -9.15
N LEU A 117 12.12 11.06 -8.46
CA LEU A 117 10.72 10.61 -8.58
C LEU A 117 10.19 10.80 -10.00
N LYS A 118 10.49 11.93 -10.66
CA LYS A 118 10.12 12.18 -12.05
C LYS A 118 10.76 11.16 -12.99
N ASN A 119 12.07 10.90 -12.85
CA ASN A 119 12.79 9.96 -13.70
C ASN A 119 12.27 8.52 -13.53
N ALA A 120 11.98 8.11 -12.29
CA ALA A 120 11.33 6.83 -12.01
C ALA A 120 9.94 6.74 -12.65
N SER A 121 9.11 7.78 -12.49
CA SER A 121 7.80 7.82 -13.13
C SER A 121 7.88 7.68 -14.65
N LEU A 122 8.88 8.29 -15.30
CA LEU A 122 9.08 8.19 -16.75
C LEU A 122 9.45 6.77 -17.21
N ILE A 123 10.26 6.03 -16.45
CA ILE A 123 10.59 4.63 -16.76
C ILE A 123 9.35 3.75 -16.68
N TYR A 124 8.55 3.90 -15.61
CA TYR A 124 7.30 3.14 -15.48
C TYR A 124 6.26 3.52 -16.53
N GLU A 125 6.17 4.80 -16.89
CA GLU A 125 5.30 5.29 -17.97
C GLU A 125 5.69 4.66 -19.31
N ARG A 126 6.98 4.70 -19.67
CA ARG A 126 7.48 4.12 -20.93
C ARG A 126 7.29 2.60 -20.99
N SER A 127 7.52 1.91 -19.87
CA SER A 127 7.21 0.47 -19.78
C SER A 127 5.73 0.20 -20.02
N CYS A 128 4.86 1.03 -19.44
CA CYS A 128 3.43 0.90 -19.62
C CYS A 128 3.00 1.19 -21.07
N GLU A 129 3.60 2.19 -21.72
CA GLU A 129 3.37 2.48 -23.12
C GLU A 129 3.75 1.27 -24.00
N SER A 130 4.93 0.68 -23.78
CA SER A 130 5.36 -0.52 -24.49
C SER A 130 4.42 -1.71 -24.31
N LEU A 131 3.83 -1.88 -23.11
CA LEU A 131 2.81 -2.91 -22.87
C LEU A 131 1.49 -2.60 -23.60
N LEU A 132 0.93 -1.41 -23.37
CA LEU A 132 -0.42 -1.05 -23.81
C LEU A 132 -0.54 -0.84 -25.33
N TYR A 133 0.53 -0.41 -26.00
CA TYR A 133 0.55 -0.21 -27.45
C TYR A 133 1.11 -1.40 -28.24
N ASN A 134 1.51 -2.49 -27.57
CA ASN A 134 1.86 -3.74 -28.24
C ASN A 134 0.59 -4.45 -28.74
N LYS A 135 0.25 -4.21 -30.01
CA LYS A 135 -0.98 -4.72 -30.63
C LYS A 135 -1.08 -6.25 -30.62
N ASP A 136 0.04 -6.95 -30.78
CA ASP A 136 0.04 -8.41 -30.81
C ASP A 136 -0.20 -8.99 -29.42
N LEU A 137 0.45 -8.43 -28.40
CA LEU A 137 0.21 -8.79 -27.01
C LEU A 137 -1.23 -8.49 -26.61
N ILE A 138 -1.75 -7.29 -26.89
CA ILE A 138 -3.13 -6.92 -26.57
C ILE A 138 -4.14 -7.85 -27.26
N ARG A 139 -3.92 -8.20 -28.53
CA ARG A 139 -4.77 -9.15 -29.26
C ARG A 139 -4.78 -10.52 -28.58
N ASP A 140 -3.61 -11.02 -28.19
CA ASP A 140 -3.44 -12.30 -27.48
C ASP A 140 -4.09 -12.27 -26.08
N LEU A 141 -3.94 -11.18 -25.32
CA LEU A 141 -4.60 -11.01 -24.03
C LEU A 141 -6.13 -11.00 -24.16
N ASN A 142 -6.66 -10.32 -25.18
CA ASN A 142 -8.10 -10.29 -25.45
C ASN A 142 -8.64 -11.68 -25.84
N ALA A 143 -7.86 -12.44 -26.64
CA ALA A 143 -8.22 -13.80 -27.04
C ALA A 143 -8.12 -14.85 -25.90
N SER A 144 -7.38 -14.55 -24.83
CA SER A 144 -7.11 -15.48 -23.73
C SER A 144 -8.29 -15.65 -22.74
N SER A 145 -9.28 -14.75 -22.79
CA SER A 145 -10.49 -14.75 -21.95
C SER A 145 -10.21 -14.88 -20.45
N PHE A 146 -9.52 -13.89 -19.87
CA PHE A 146 -9.24 -13.84 -18.43
C PHE A 146 -10.50 -13.49 -17.61
N ASP A 147 -10.61 -14.08 -16.42
CA ASP A 147 -11.73 -13.86 -15.51
C ASP A 147 -11.55 -12.64 -14.60
N VAL A 148 -10.29 -12.32 -14.28
CA VAL A 148 -9.93 -11.23 -13.38
C VAL A 148 -8.54 -10.68 -13.70
N VAL A 149 -8.36 -9.38 -13.51
CA VAL A 149 -7.04 -8.76 -13.42
C VAL A 149 -6.66 -8.57 -11.95
N PHE A 150 -5.51 -9.10 -11.55
CA PHE A 150 -4.93 -8.92 -10.24
C PHE A 150 -3.67 -8.05 -10.35
N THR A 151 -3.71 -6.83 -9.81
CA THR A 151 -2.66 -5.83 -10.09
C THR A 151 -2.34 -4.95 -8.90
N ASP A 152 -1.09 -4.48 -8.82
CA ASP A 152 -0.70 -3.43 -7.88
C ASP A 152 -0.86 -2.06 -8.56
N PRO A 153 -1.81 -1.22 -8.13
CA PRO A 153 -2.17 0.03 -8.79
C PRO A 153 -1.22 1.21 -8.46
N VAL A 154 -0.11 1.01 -7.73
CA VAL A 154 0.78 2.12 -7.32
C VAL A 154 1.26 2.94 -8.52
N TYR A 155 1.49 2.29 -9.66
CA TYR A 155 1.48 2.91 -10.98
C TYR A 155 0.28 2.39 -11.78
N PRO A 156 -0.50 3.24 -12.48
CA PRO A 156 -1.82 2.85 -12.97
C PRO A 156 -1.85 1.86 -14.14
N CYS A 157 -0.72 1.28 -14.58
CA CYS A 157 -0.66 0.55 -15.84
C CYS A 157 -1.62 -0.64 -15.91
N GLY A 158 -1.59 -1.52 -14.89
CA GLY A 158 -2.50 -2.67 -14.82
C GLY A 158 -3.96 -2.25 -14.67
N ALA A 159 -4.23 -1.14 -13.98
CA ALA A 159 -5.57 -0.58 -13.86
C ALA A 159 -6.10 -0.06 -15.22
N VAL A 160 -5.26 0.62 -16.00
CA VAL A 160 -5.59 1.07 -17.36
C VAL A 160 -5.82 -0.12 -18.28
N LEU A 161 -4.93 -1.12 -18.25
CA LEU A 161 -5.07 -2.35 -19.04
C LEU A 161 -6.39 -3.06 -18.72
N ALA A 162 -6.70 -3.25 -17.44
CA ALA A 162 -7.91 -3.94 -17.02
C ALA A 162 -9.17 -3.23 -17.50
N LYS A 163 -9.20 -1.90 -17.38
CA LYS A 163 -10.32 -1.08 -17.86
C LYS A 163 -10.45 -1.12 -19.38
N TYR A 164 -9.33 -1.13 -20.11
CA TYR A 164 -9.31 -1.25 -21.57
C TYR A 164 -9.85 -2.61 -22.03
N LEU A 165 -9.41 -3.70 -21.39
CA LEU A 165 -9.88 -5.05 -21.68
C LEU A 165 -11.28 -5.36 -21.13
N SER A 166 -11.85 -4.45 -20.32
CA SER A 166 -13.15 -4.63 -19.65
C SER A 166 -13.23 -5.88 -18.77
N ILE A 167 -12.13 -6.19 -18.07
CA ILE A 167 -12.04 -7.34 -17.16
C ILE A 167 -12.23 -6.86 -15.71
N PRO A 168 -13.00 -7.56 -14.86
CA PRO A 168 -13.09 -7.26 -13.43
C PRO A 168 -11.72 -7.22 -12.75
N THR A 169 -11.52 -6.28 -11.83
CA THR A 169 -10.18 -6.00 -11.28
C THR A 169 -10.15 -6.11 -9.76
N VAL A 170 -9.09 -6.74 -9.25
CA VAL A 170 -8.71 -6.72 -7.84
C VAL A 170 -7.38 -5.98 -7.70
N PHE A 171 -7.40 -4.89 -6.92
CA PHE A 171 -6.19 -4.14 -6.59
C PHE A 171 -5.52 -4.70 -5.34
N PHE A 172 -4.20 -4.83 -5.39
CA PHE A 172 -3.37 -5.31 -4.30
C PHE A 172 -2.30 -4.28 -3.99
N LEU A 173 -2.48 -3.51 -2.91
CA LEU A 173 -1.76 -2.26 -2.72
C LEU A 173 -1.37 -2.01 -1.27
N ARG A 174 -0.33 -1.21 -1.04
CA ARG A 174 -0.09 -0.60 0.29
C ARG A 174 -0.84 0.74 0.41
N SER A 175 -0.75 1.54 -0.64
CA SER A 175 -1.45 2.80 -0.87
C SER A 175 -1.29 3.17 -2.34
N VAL A 176 -2.13 4.08 -2.84
CA VAL A 176 -1.83 4.81 -4.09
C VAL A 176 -1.48 6.25 -3.68
N PRO A 177 -0.38 6.83 -4.19
CA PRO A 177 -0.02 8.21 -3.86
C PRO A 177 -1.15 9.20 -4.20
N CYS A 178 -1.05 10.40 -3.64
CA CYS A 178 -1.87 11.55 -4.05
C CYS A 178 -3.37 11.41 -3.73
N ASP A 179 -3.70 10.65 -2.68
CA ASP A 179 -5.07 10.34 -2.26
C ASP A 179 -5.91 9.62 -3.36
N LEU A 180 -5.28 9.10 -4.42
CA LEU A 180 -5.98 8.45 -5.54
C LEU A 180 -6.65 7.13 -5.13
N ASP A 181 -6.19 6.49 -4.05
CA ASP A 181 -6.87 5.35 -3.43
C ASP A 181 -8.15 5.77 -2.71
N PHE A 182 -8.16 6.91 -2.02
CA PHE A 182 -9.37 7.47 -1.41
C PHE A 182 -10.35 7.99 -2.46
N GLU A 183 -9.89 8.74 -3.46
CA GLU A 183 -10.73 9.22 -4.55
C GLU A 183 -11.28 8.06 -5.39
N GLY A 184 -10.42 7.07 -5.71
CA GLY A 184 -10.80 5.88 -6.47
C GLY A 184 -11.81 4.99 -5.76
N THR A 185 -11.81 4.94 -4.42
CA THR A 185 -12.83 4.24 -3.63
C THR A 185 -14.03 5.13 -3.25
N ALA A 186 -13.97 6.43 -3.54
CA ALA A 186 -14.85 7.46 -2.98
C ALA A 186 -14.90 7.46 -1.43
N CYS A 187 -13.85 6.95 -0.77
CA CYS A 187 -13.78 6.82 0.68
C CYS A 187 -13.60 8.19 1.36
N PRO A 188 -14.35 8.50 2.45
CA PRO A 188 -14.09 9.69 3.23
C PRO A 188 -12.66 9.75 3.75
N ASN A 189 -12.04 10.92 3.63
CA ASN A 189 -10.62 11.10 3.90
C ASN A 189 -10.34 12.38 4.73
N PRO A 190 -10.83 12.44 5.99
CA PRO A 190 -10.84 13.67 6.78
C PRO A 190 -9.47 14.09 7.29
N PHE A 191 -9.02 15.28 6.87
CA PHE A 191 -7.74 15.89 7.28
C PHE A 191 -7.60 16.15 8.79
N SER A 192 -8.70 16.13 9.55
CA SER A 192 -8.72 16.44 10.98
C SER A 192 -8.08 15.36 11.85
N TYR A 193 -8.10 14.10 11.42
CA TYR A 193 -7.57 12.96 12.18
C TYR A 193 -6.91 11.87 11.34
N VAL A 194 -7.07 11.84 10.02
CA VAL A 194 -6.35 10.88 9.16
C VAL A 194 -5.00 11.50 8.75
N PRO A 195 -3.86 10.97 9.21
CA PRO A 195 -2.56 11.52 8.89
C PRO A 195 -2.20 11.29 7.43
N ARG A 196 -1.65 12.31 6.78
CA ARG A 196 -1.18 12.25 5.40
C ARG A 196 0.20 11.62 5.32
N LEU A 197 0.46 10.92 4.22
CA LEU A 197 1.76 10.34 3.94
C LEU A 197 2.85 11.42 4.01
N LEU A 198 4.00 11.07 4.57
CA LEU A 198 5.19 11.89 4.81
C LEU A 198 5.02 12.99 5.86
N THR A 199 3.92 13.02 6.63
CA THR A 199 3.74 14.01 7.70
C THR A 199 4.29 13.57 9.04
N MET A 200 4.46 12.27 9.27
CA MET A 200 4.81 11.67 10.57
C MET A 200 3.86 12.07 11.70
N ASN A 201 2.62 12.45 11.36
CA ASN A 201 1.63 12.83 12.35
C ASN A 201 0.96 11.59 12.99
N PRO A 202 0.60 11.65 14.28
CA PRO A 202 -0.35 10.71 14.88
C PRO A 202 -1.78 11.00 14.40
N ASP A 203 -2.73 10.12 14.69
CA ASP A 203 -4.16 10.35 14.47
C ASP A 203 -4.77 11.38 15.44
N HIS A 204 -4.23 11.46 16.66
CA HIS A 204 -4.54 12.52 17.62
C HIS A 204 -3.63 13.75 17.42
N MET A 205 -4.01 14.60 16.46
CA MET A 205 -3.21 15.76 16.08
C MET A 205 -3.51 17.04 16.89
N THR A 206 -2.45 17.77 17.24
CA THR A 206 -2.55 19.17 17.67
C THR A 206 -2.99 20.09 16.52
N PHE A 207 -3.34 21.34 16.82
CA PHE A 207 -3.72 22.31 15.78
C PHE A 207 -2.64 22.46 14.69
N PHE A 208 -1.38 22.64 15.06
CA PHE A 208 -0.29 22.79 14.08
C PHE A 208 -0.01 21.52 13.29
N GLN A 209 -0.19 20.33 13.89
CA GLN A 209 -0.12 19.07 13.16
C GLN A 209 -1.25 18.98 12.14
N ARG A 210 -2.48 19.41 12.46
CA ARG A 210 -3.58 19.50 11.48
C ARG A 210 -3.31 20.50 10.37
N VAL A 211 -2.70 21.66 10.67
CA VAL A 211 -2.26 22.63 9.65
C VAL A 211 -1.24 21.98 8.71
N LYS A 212 -0.21 21.32 9.25
CA LYS A 212 0.76 20.54 8.45
C LYS A 212 0.05 19.48 7.61
N ASN A 213 -0.89 18.75 8.21
CA ASN A 213 -1.66 17.69 7.55
C ASN A 213 -2.49 18.22 6.37
N MET A 214 -2.99 19.45 6.45
CA MET A 214 -3.75 20.08 5.39
C MET A 214 -2.87 20.64 4.27
N LEU A 215 -1.72 21.24 4.60
CA LEU A 215 -0.85 21.91 3.64
C LEU A 215 0.09 20.96 2.89
N TYR A 216 0.60 19.93 3.56
CA TYR A 216 1.63 19.05 2.98
C TYR A 216 1.17 18.35 1.69
N PRO A 217 -0.06 17.80 1.59
CA PRO A 217 -0.53 17.18 0.34
C PRO A 217 -0.68 18.15 -0.82
N LEU A 218 -0.94 19.44 -0.54
CA LEU A 218 -1.06 20.46 -1.59
C LEU A 218 0.27 20.63 -2.35
N ALA A 219 1.40 20.55 -1.63
CA ALA A 219 2.73 20.57 -2.24
C ALA A 219 2.99 19.31 -3.09
N LEU A 220 2.55 18.14 -2.63
CA LEU A 220 2.70 16.88 -3.36
C LEU A 220 1.84 16.84 -4.64
N LYS A 221 0.72 17.57 -4.69
CA LYS A 221 -0.22 17.56 -5.83
C LYS A 221 0.44 17.90 -7.16
N TYR A 222 1.46 18.75 -7.19
CA TYR A 222 2.21 19.05 -8.40
C TYR A 222 3.02 17.84 -8.92
N ILE A 223 3.73 17.15 -8.01
CA ILE A 223 4.48 15.92 -8.30
C ILE A 223 3.54 14.87 -8.88
N CYS A 224 2.40 14.71 -8.23
CA CYS A 224 1.35 13.80 -8.61
C CYS A 224 0.84 14.10 -10.01
N HIS A 225 0.54 15.37 -10.30
CA HIS A 225 0.09 15.77 -11.62
C HIS A 225 1.11 15.41 -12.70
N VAL A 226 2.39 15.67 -12.49
CA VAL A 226 3.45 15.31 -13.45
C VAL A 226 3.57 13.79 -13.62
N SER A 227 3.52 13.03 -12.53
CA SER A 227 3.74 11.57 -12.54
C SER A 227 2.55 10.78 -13.11
N PHE A 228 1.33 11.26 -12.88
CA PHE A 228 0.12 10.48 -13.15
C PHE A 228 -0.65 10.96 -14.40
N THR A 229 -0.53 12.23 -14.81
CA THR A 229 -1.21 12.75 -16.02
C THR A 229 -0.89 11.97 -17.31
N PRO A 230 0.33 11.43 -17.53
CA PRO A 230 0.59 10.60 -18.69
C PRO A 230 -0.30 9.35 -18.77
N TYR A 231 -0.58 8.70 -17.63
CA TYR A 231 -1.47 7.54 -17.58
C TYR A 231 -2.93 7.90 -17.89
N ALA A 232 -3.42 9.05 -17.43
CA ALA A 232 -4.75 9.55 -17.80
C ALA A 232 -4.85 9.78 -19.33
N ARG A 233 -3.80 10.37 -19.93
CA ARG A 233 -3.70 10.58 -21.38
C ARG A 233 -3.66 9.26 -22.15
N MET A 234 -2.86 8.29 -21.69
CA MET A 234 -2.81 6.96 -22.30
C MET A 234 -4.18 6.27 -22.23
N ALA A 235 -4.82 6.26 -21.05
CA ALA A 235 -6.14 5.68 -20.86
C ALA A 235 -7.19 6.32 -21.79
N SER A 236 -7.18 7.66 -21.90
CA SER A 236 -8.12 8.38 -22.75
C SER A 236 -7.93 8.07 -24.24
N LYS A 237 -6.69 7.97 -24.69
CA LYS A 237 -6.36 7.57 -26.07
C LYS A 237 -6.80 6.14 -26.38
N LEU A 238 -6.53 5.19 -25.47
CA LEU A 238 -6.89 3.79 -25.66
C LEU A 238 -8.41 3.58 -25.66
N LEU A 239 -9.12 4.25 -24.75
CA LEU A 239 -10.57 4.17 -24.60
C LEU A 239 -11.35 5.08 -25.55
N GLN A 240 -10.66 5.89 -26.36
CA GLN A 240 -11.24 6.84 -27.32
C GLN A 240 -12.28 7.80 -26.70
N ARG A 241 -12.05 8.20 -25.45
CA ARG A 241 -12.87 9.17 -24.71
C ARG A 241 -12.05 9.77 -23.57
N GLU A 242 -12.43 10.94 -23.06
CA GLU A 242 -11.79 11.49 -21.87
C GLU A 242 -12.05 10.60 -20.64
N VAL A 243 -10.98 10.22 -19.94
CA VAL A 243 -11.01 9.38 -18.74
C VAL A 243 -10.02 9.92 -17.74
N SER A 244 -10.47 10.21 -16.51
CA SER A 244 -9.60 10.57 -15.40
C SER A 244 -9.01 9.32 -14.75
N LEU A 245 -7.93 9.47 -13.97
CA LEU A 245 -7.41 8.34 -13.19
C LEU A 245 -8.35 7.90 -12.08
N VAL A 246 -9.16 8.81 -11.53
CA VAL A 246 -10.22 8.44 -10.58
C VAL A 246 -11.23 7.52 -11.27
N ASP A 247 -11.57 7.76 -12.53
CA ASP A 247 -12.43 6.85 -13.30
C ASP A 247 -11.74 5.50 -13.52
N VAL A 248 -10.43 5.48 -13.77
CA VAL A 248 -9.68 4.22 -13.93
C VAL A 248 -9.71 3.42 -12.63
N PHE A 249 -9.32 4.03 -11.51
CA PHE A 249 -9.24 3.36 -10.23
C PHE A 249 -10.61 2.96 -9.67
N SER A 250 -11.63 3.80 -9.85
CA SER A 250 -12.99 3.46 -9.42
C SER A 250 -13.59 2.27 -10.14
N SER A 251 -13.00 1.79 -11.24
CA SER A 251 -13.47 0.56 -11.90
C SER A 251 -13.13 -0.73 -11.15
N ALA A 252 -12.28 -0.69 -10.12
CA ALA A 252 -11.92 -1.88 -9.35
C ALA A 252 -13.11 -2.47 -8.59
N SER A 253 -13.22 -3.79 -8.65
CA SER A 253 -14.25 -4.53 -7.91
C SER A 253 -13.89 -4.67 -6.44
N VAL A 254 -12.61 -4.92 -6.12
CA VAL A 254 -12.11 -5.08 -4.75
C VAL A 254 -10.74 -4.43 -4.58
N TRP A 255 -10.52 -3.84 -3.39
CA TRP A 255 -9.25 -3.25 -2.95
C TRP A 255 -8.68 -4.03 -1.77
N LEU A 256 -7.54 -4.69 -1.97
CA LEU A 256 -6.82 -5.47 -0.96
C LEU A 256 -5.62 -4.66 -0.44
N PHE A 257 -5.82 -3.96 0.67
CA PHE A 257 -4.76 -3.17 1.31
C PHE A 257 -3.84 -4.08 2.13
N ARG A 258 -2.54 -4.06 1.83
CA ARG A 258 -1.45 -4.68 2.59
C ARG A 258 -1.17 -3.94 3.90
N SER A 259 -2.22 -3.61 4.64
CA SER A 259 -2.14 -3.08 5.98
C SER A 259 -3.29 -3.56 6.87
N ASP A 260 -3.27 -3.16 8.14
CA ASP A 260 -4.35 -3.32 9.12
C ASP A 260 -4.28 -2.18 10.16
N PHE A 261 -5.20 -2.18 11.12
CA PHE A 261 -5.28 -1.16 12.18
C PHE A 261 -4.43 -1.47 13.43
N VAL A 262 -3.71 -2.60 13.46
CA VAL A 262 -2.66 -2.81 14.46
C VAL A 262 -1.46 -1.94 14.11
N MET A 263 -1.10 -1.86 12.83
CA MET A 263 -0.03 -1.00 12.33
C MET A 263 -0.49 0.42 11.97
N ASP A 264 -1.53 0.56 11.13
CA ASP A 264 -2.07 1.87 10.72
C ASP A 264 -3.04 2.45 11.77
N TYR A 265 -3.55 3.66 11.51
CA TYR A 265 -4.57 4.30 12.36
C TYR A 265 -5.98 3.99 11.83
N PRO A 266 -6.99 3.86 12.72
CA PRO A 266 -8.38 3.74 12.32
C PRO A 266 -8.84 4.89 11.42
N ARG A 267 -9.55 4.57 10.34
CA ARG A 267 -10.08 5.55 9.37
C ARG A 267 -11.34 5.02 8.68
N PRO A 268 -12.10 5.87 7.97
CA PRO A 268 -13.23 5.41 7.15
C PRO A 268 -12.75 4.41 6.10
N ILE A 269 -13.61 3.45 5.78
CA ILE A 269 -13.37 2.38 4.81
C ILE A 269 -14.64 2.13 4.00
N MET A 270 -14.46 1.63 2.78
CA MET A 270 -15.57 1.28 1.88
C MET A 270 -15.86 -0.22 1.89
N PRO A 271 -17.10 -0.65 1.54
CA PRO A 271 -17.49 -2.07 1.59
C PRO A 271 -16.67 -3.00 0.69
N ASN A 272 -16.04 -2.47 -0.36
CA ASN A 272 -15.16 -3.22 -1.28
C ASN A 272 -13.67 -3.17 -0.89
N THR A 273 -13.35 -2.72 0.33
CA THR A 273 -11.98 -2.57 0.84
C THR A 273 -11.69 -3.59 1.94
N PHE A 274 -10.66 -4.42 1.75
CA PHE A 274 -10.25 -5.45 2.70
C PHE A 274 -8.77 -5.33 3.05
N PHE A 275 -8.47 -5.66 4.31
CA PHE A 275 -7.15 -5.49 4.92
C PHE A 275 -6.44 -6.84 5.02
N ILE A 276 -5.29 -6.94 4.38
CA ILE A 276 -4.44 -8.11 4.26
C ILE A 276 -3.01 -7.81 4.77
N GLY A 277 -2.92 -6.98 5.82
CA GLY A 277 -1.67 -6.73 6.55
C GLY A 277 -1.02 -8.04 6.99
N GLY A 278 0.31 -8.12 6.91
CA GLY A 278 1.05 -9.31 7.31
C GLY A 278 0.88 -10.53 6.38
N ILE A 279 0.51 -10.33 5.11
CA ILE A 279 0.46 -11.41 4.11
C ILE A 279 1.80 -12.17 3.93
N ASN A 280 2.91 -11.52 4.27
CA ASN A 280 4.25 -12.11 4.26
C ASN A 280 4.63 -12.83 5.58
N CYS A 281 3.75 -12.82 6.60
CA CYS A 281 3.94 -13.53 7.86
C CYS A 281 3.64 -15.02 7.73
N ALA A 282 4.37 -15.70 6.85
CA ALA A 282 4.24 -17.14 6.70
C ALA A 282 4.66 -17.86 7.98
N LYS A 283 4.08 -19.05 8.23
CA LYS A 283 4.59 -19.96 9.25
C LYS A 283 6.08 -20.21 8.99
N ARG A 284 6.89 -20.12 10.05
CA ARG A 284 8.34 -20.35 10.01
C ARG A 284 8.63 -21.66 9.28
N LYS A 285 9.46 -21.59 8.24
CA LYS A 285 10.07 -22.74 7.60
C LYS A 285 11.36 -23.14 8.33
N PRO A 286 11.79 -24.41 8.25
CA PRO A 286 13.12 -24.80 8.72
C PRO A 286 14.19 -23.94 8.05
N LEU A 287 15.16 -23.45 8.83
CA LEU A 287 16.29 -22.71 8.29
C LEU A 287 17.24 -23.69 7.57
N SER A 288 18.03 -23.18 6.63
CA SER A 288 19.11 -23.98 6.06
C SER A 288 20.16 -24.33 7.13
N GLN A 289 20.94 -25.38 6.88
CA GLN A 289 22.02 -25.79 7.81
C GLN A 289 22.99 -24.64 8.13
N GLU A 290 23.26 -23.77 7.15
CA GLU A 290 24.10 -22.58 7.34
C GLU A 290 23.50 -21.62 8.37
N PHE A 291 22.24 -21.22 8.22
CA PHE A 291 21.59 -20.29 9.15
C PHE A 291 21.35 -20.92 10.53
N GLU A 292 21.01 -22.22 10.59
CA GLU A 292 20.95 -22.94 11.86
C GLU A 292 22.30 -22.92 12.58
N ALA A 293 23.42 -23.10 11.87
CA ALA A 293 24.75 -23.03 12.47
C ALA A 293 25.03 -21.65 13.09
N TYR A 294 24.68 -20.55 12.40
CA TYR A 294 24.83 -19.20 12.96
C TYR A 294 23.96 -18.99 14.20
N VAL A 295 22.71 -19.45 14.17
CA VAL A 295 21.78 -19.33 15.30
C VAL A 295 22.24 -20.18 16.50
N ASN A 296 22.79 -21.36 16.25
CA ASN A 296 23.35 -22.21 17.31
C ASN A 296 24.58 -21.59 17.95
N ALA A 297 25.50 -21.05 17.14
CA ALA A 297 26.70 -20.37 17.60
C ALA A 297 26.41 -19.11 18.45
N SER A 298 25.21 -18.52 18.31
CA SER A 298 24.81 -17.33 19.07
C SER A 298 24.61 -17.55 20.58
N GLY A 299 24.66 -18.80 21.06
CA GLY A 299 24.58 -19.12 22.48
C GLY A 299 23.29 -18.61 23.14
N GLU A 300 23.41 -18.10 24.36
CA GLU A 300 22.30 -17.55 25.16
C GLU A 300 21.91 -16.13 24.74
N HIS A 301 22.87 -15.36 24.22
CA HIS A 301 22.64 -13.98 23.79
C HIS A 301 21.67 -13.90 22.62
N GLY A 302 21.67 -14.91 21.74
CA GLY A 302 20.76 -14.98 20.60
C GLY A 302 21.20 -14.10 19.43
N ILE A 303 20.27 -13.86 18.50
CA ILE A 303 20.55 -13.20 17.22
C ILE A 303 19.86 -11.84 17.09
N VAL A 304 20.52 -10.95 16.34
CA VAL A 304 19.93 -9.74 15.78
C VAL A 304 19.89 -9.89 14.26
N VAL A 305 18.72 -9.63 13.68
CA VAL A 305 18.55 -9.62 12.23
C VAL A 305 18.68 -8.18 11.75
N PHE A 306 19.40 -7.93 10.66
CA PHE A 306 19.56 -6.59 10.10
C PHE A 306 19.34 -6.59 8.58
N SER A 307 18.34 -5.81 8.14
CA SER A 307 18.00 -5.65 6.73
C SER A 307 17.45 -4.26 6.43
N LEU A 308 17.97 -3.62 5.37
CA LEU A 308 17.45 -2.35 4.84
C LEU A 308 16.43 -2.55 3.70
N GLY A 309 15.81 -3.75 3.62
CA GLY A 309 14.76 -4.06 2.64
C GLY A 309 15.30 -4.48 1.28
N SER A 310 14.43 -4.81 0.33
CA SER A 310 14.83 -5.42 -0.95
C SER A 310 15.67 -4.49 -1.84
N MET A 311 15.45 -3.18 -1.74
CA MET A 311 16.05 -2.16 -2.61
C MET A 311 17.43 -1.70 -2.17
N VAL A 312 17.71 -1.69 -0.86
CA VAL A 312 18.96 -1.19 -0.29
C VAL A 312 19.77 -2.38 0.19
N SER A 313 20.67 -2.86 -0.66
CA SER A 313 21.58 -3.97 -0.33
C SER A 313 22.97 -3.50 0.07
N GLU A 314 23.30 -2.24 -0.17
CA GLU A 314 24.56 -1.61 0.22
C GLU A 314 24.33 -0.14 0.60
N ILE A 315 25.30 0.42 1.31
CA ILE A 315 25.31 1.80 1.80
C ILE A 315 26.76 2.31 1.71
N PRO A 316 27.01 3.63 1.75
CA PRO A 316 28.35 4.17 1.68
C PRO A 316 29.28 3.58 2.75
N GLU A 317 30.52 3.29 2.36
CA GLU A 317 31.50 2.56 3.19
C GLU A 317 31.66 3.17 4.58
N HIS A 318 31.78 4.49 4.69
CA HIS A 318 31.88 5.19 5.96
C HIS A 318 30.71 4.87 6.90
N LYS A 319 29.47 4.89 6.37
CA LYS A 319 28.28 4.56 7.17
C LYS A 319 28.22 3.07 7.50
N ALA A 320 28.66 2.20 6.59
CA ALA A 320 28.78 0.77 6.86
C ALA A 320 29.79 0.48 7.99
N MET A 321 30.92 1.20 8.05
CA MET A 321 31.91 1.10 9.12
C MET A 321 31.36 1.58 10.47
N GLU A 322 30.64 2.70 10.50
CA GLU A 322 29.98 3.19 11.73
C GLU A 322 28.98 2.16 12.28
N ILE A 323 28.16 1.57 11.41
CA ILE A 323 27.23 0.52 11.81
C ILE A 323 27.98 -0.74 12.26
N ALA A 324 29.00 -1.18 11.54
CA ALA A 324 29.81 -2.34 11.91
C ALA A 324 30.45 -2.19 13.30
N ASP A 325 30.92 -0.99 13.65
CA ASP A 325 31.47 -0.68 14.97
C ASP A 325 30.42 -0.83 16.09
N ALA A 326 29.19 -0.37 15.86
CA ALA A 326 28.09 -0.53 16.82
C ALA A 326 27.72 -2.01 17.02
N LEU A 327 27.62 -2.76 15.92
CA LEU A 327 27.29 -4.19 15.92
C LEU A 327 28.37 -5.02 16.63
N GLY A 328 29.63 -4.61 16.56
CA GLY A 328 30.73 -5.27 17.28
C GLY A 328 30.69 -5.10 18.80
N LYS A 329 29.91 -4.14 19.32
CA LYS A 329 29.82 -3.82 20.76
C LYS A 329 28.68 -4.54 21.48
N ILE A 330 27.87 -5.31 20.77
CA ILE A 330 26.80 -6.13 21.36
C ILE A 330 27.21 -7.62 21.38
N PRO A 331 26.76 -8.40 22.37
CA PRO A 331 27.14 -9.81 22.48
C PRO A 331 26.37 -10.74 21.54
N GLN A 332 25.29 -10.26 20.90
CA GLN A 332 24.48 -11.05 19.97
C GLN A 332 25.25 -11.36 18.67
N THR A 333 24.91 -12.50 18.06
CA THR A 333 25.29 -12.76 16.67
C THR A 333 24.40 -11.94 15.74
N VAL A 334 24.99 -11.14 14.86
CA VAL A 334 24.25 -10.28 13.93
C VAL A 334 24.26 -10.91 12.55
N LEU A 335 23.07 -11.09 11.96
CA LEU A 335 22.90 -11.51 10.57
C LEU A 335 22.48 -10.30 9.73
N TRP A 336 23.42 -9.77 8.95
CA TRP A 336 23.23 -8.52 8.20
C TRP A 336 23.15 -8.80 6.69
N ARG A 337 22.01 -8.48 6.08
CA ARG A 337 21.90 -8.45 4.61
C ARG A 337 22.69 -7.27 4.07
N TYR A 338 23.79 -7.56 3.40
CA TYR A 338 24.69 -6.55 2.83
C TYR A 338 25.49 -7.13 1.65
N THR A 339 25.54 -6.40 0.53
CA THR A 339 26.22 -6.81 -0.71
C THR A 339 27.38 -5.90 -1.11
N GLY A 340 27.59 -4.80 -0.38
CA GLY A 340 28.69 -3.86 -0.66
C GLY A 340 30.04 -4.37 -0.17
N THR A 341 31.04 -3.50 -0.22
CA THR A 341 32.39 -3.80 0.29
C THR A 341 32.37 -4.09 1.79
N VAL A 342 32.98 -5.21 2.18
CA VAL A 342 33.06 -5.67 3.57
C VAL A 342 33.74 -4.60 4.42
N PRO A 343 33.09 -4.08 5.49
CA PRO A 343 33.72 -3.08 6.34
C PRO A 343 35.01 -3.61 6.97
N PRO A 344 36.14 -2.89 6.91
CA PRO A 344 37.42 -3.38 7.43
C PRO A 344 37.41 -3.59 8.95
N ASN A 345 36.50 -2.93 9.68
CA ASN A 345 36.30 -3.04 11.13
C ASN A 345 35.19 -4.03 11.52
N LEU A 346 34.74 -4.91 10.61
CA LEU A 346 33.66 -5.85 10.90
C LEU A 346 34.06 -6.87 11.99
N ALA A 347 33.33 -6.86 13.10
CA ALA A 347 33.56 -7.78 14.21
C ALA A 347 33.09 -9.22 13.92
N LYS A 348 33.72 -10.20 14.59
CA LYS A 348 33.48 -11.65 14.36
C LYS A 348 32.04 -12.11 14.62
N ASN A 349 31.30 -11.39 15.48
CA ASN A 349 29.90 -11.68 15.82
C ASN A 349 28.93 -11.30 14.70
N THR A 350 29.35 -10.54 13.69
CA THR A 350 28.52 -10.12 12.57
C THR A 350 28.81 -10.96 11.33
N LYS A 351 27.77 -11.50 10.70
CA LYS A 351 27.83 -12.25 9.44
C LYS A 351 27.11 -11.46 8.34
N LEU A 352 27.82 -11.15 7.27
CA LEU A 352 27.24 -10.54 6.07
C LEU A 352 26.68 -11.64 5.18
N VAL A 353 25.46 -11.45 4.69
CA VAL A 353 24.81 -12.38 3.75
C VAL A 353 24.15 -11.61 2.60
N LYS A 354 24.06 -12.23 1.43
CA LYS A 354 23.44 -11.60 0.25
C LYS A 354 21.91 -11.53 0.37
N TRP A 355 21.30 -12.51 1.02
CA TRP A 355 19.86 -12.58 1.24
C TRP A 355 19.55 -13.31 2.55
N LEU A 356 18.54 -12.82 3.28
CA LEU A 356 18.11 -13.40 4.55
C LEU A 356 16.81 -14.19 4.36
N PRO A 357 16.66 -15.38 4.97
CA PRO A 357 15.35 -15.94 5.28
C PRO A 357 14.74 -15.16 6.47
N GLN A 358 14.45 -13.87 6.23
CA GLN A 358 14.21 -12.85 7.26
C GLN A 358 13.07 -13.24 8.21
N ASN A 359 11.89 -13.59 7.68
CA ASN A 359 10.75 -14.01 8.48
C ASN A 359 11.05 -15.28 9.32
N ASP A 360 11.78 -16.25 8.76
CA ASP A 360 12.10 -17.50 9.46
C ASP A 360 13.11 -17.27 10.60
N LEU A 361 14.08 -16.37 10.40
CA LEU A 361 15.03 -15.93 11.43
C LEU A 361 14.32 -15.15 12.55
N LEU A 362 13.41 -14.24 12.19
CA LEU A 362 12.62 -13.49 13.18
C LEU A 362 11.69 -14.40 13.97
N GLY A 363 11.14 -15.45 13.34
CA GLY A 363 10.36 -16.49 14.01
C GLY A 363 11.19 -17.47 14.86
N HIS A 364 12.52 -17.31 14.92
CA HIS A 364 13.35 -18.13 15.78
C HIS A 364 13.27 -17.68 17.26
N PRO A 365 13.16 -18.59 18.25
CA PRO A 365 13.13 -18.22 19.68
C PRO A 365 14.36 -17.42 20.19
N LYS A 366 15.45 -17.45 19.43
CA LYS A 366 16.69 -16.71 19.72
C LYS A 366 16.71 -15.30 19.11
N ALA A 367 15.72 -14.90 18.33
CA ALA A 367 15.63 -13.54 17.81
C ALA A 367 15.37 -12.54 18.94
N ARG A 368 16.27 -11.56 19.08
CA ARG A 368 16.20 -10.54 20.15
C ARG A 368 15.74 -9.18 19.65
N ALA A 369 16.23 -8.76 18.50
CA ALA A 369 15.87 -7.49 17.88
C ALA A 369 15.96 -7.57 16.36
N PHE A 370 15.24 -6.69 15.70
CA PHE A 370 15.29 -6.51 14.25
C PHE A 370 15.69 -5.07 13.91
N ILE A 371 16.84 -4.91 13.27
CA ILE A 371 17.25 -3.64 12.67
C ILE A 371 16.63 -3.57 11.27
N THR A 372 15.79 -2.57 11.03
CA THR A 372 14.97 -2.48 9.82
C THR A 372 14.92 -1.06 9.27
N HIS A 373 14.89 -0.91 7.95
CA HIS A 373 14.53 0.36 7.30
C HIS A 373 13.04 0.76 7.48
N SER A 374 12.24 0.00 8.21
CA SER A 374 10.81 0.30 8.47
C SER A 374 9.89 0.22 7.25
N GLY A 375 10.29 -0.48 6.20
CA GLY A 375 9.38 -0.87 5.13
C GLY A 375 8.25 -1.77 5.65
N SER A 376 7.05 -1.61 5.09
CA SER A 376 5.83 -2.26 5.59
C SER A 376 5.95 -3.78 5.83
N HIS A 377 6.59 -4.53 4.92
CA HIS A 377 6.79 -5.98 5.10
C HIS A 377 7.64 -6.33 6.32
N GLY A 378 8.75 -5.61 6.54
CA GLY A 378 9.63 -5.84 7.68
C GLY A 378 8.94 -5.48 9.00
N ILE A 379 8.13 -4.43 9.02
CA ILE A 379 7.31 -4.10 10.20
C ILE A 379 6.36 -5.25 10.53
N TYR A 380 5.63 -5.77 9.54
CA TYR A 380 4.75 -6.91 9.79
C TYR A 380 5.50 -8.15 10.25
N GLU A 381 6.67 -8.49 9.68
CA GLU A 381 7.45 -9.63 10.15
C GLU A 381 7.91 -9.44 11.61
N GLY A 382 8.26 -8.23 12.01
CA GLY A 382 8.55 -7.88 13.40
C GLY A 382 7.34 -8.05 14.32
N ILE A 383 6.17 -7.52 13.93
CA ILE A 383 4.91 -7.69 14.68
C ILE A 383 4.53 -9.16 14.78
N CYS A 384 4.48 -9.88 13.65
CA CYS A 384 4.09 -11.28 13.58
C CYS A 384 4.99 -12.18 14.42
N ASN A 385 6.29 -11.90 14.51
CA ASN A 385 7.19 -12.70 15.32
C ASN A 385 7.43 -12.13 16.73
N GLY A 386 6.81 -10.98 17.05
CA GLY A 386 6.95 -10.31 18.33
C GLY A 386 8.39 -9.86 18.62
N VAL A 387 9.14 -9.43 17.61
CA VAL A 387 10.55 -9.05 17.75
C VAL A 387 10.68 -7.53 17.76
N PRO A 388 11.18 -6.90 18.85
CA PRO A 388 11.39 -5.46 18.95
C PRO A 388 12.24 -4.87 17.82
N LEU A 389 11.96 -3.60 17.48
CA LEU A 389 12.54 -2.96 16.30
C LEU A 389 13.56 -1.87 16.65
N VAL A 390 14.67 -1.84 15.91
CA VAL A 390 15.49 -0.63 15.73
C VAL A 390 15.30 -0.15 14.29
N MET A 391 14.77 1.06 14.14
CA MET A 391 14.19 1.54 12.90
C MET A 391 15.07 2.63 12.28
N LEU A 392 15.54 2.38 11.06
CA LEU A 392 16.44 3.23 10.26
C LEU A 392 15.74 3.66 8.96
N PRO A 393 14.64 4.43 9.02
CA PRO A 393 13.88 4.81 7.83
C PRO A 393 14.73 5.64 6.85
N LEU A 394 14.54 5.39 5.56
CA LEU A 394 15.29 6.02 4.46
C LEU A 394 14.40 6.88 3.57
N PHE A 395 13.28 6.33 3.08
CA PHE A 395 12.42 7.00 2.10
C PHE A 395 10.99 6.44 2.08
N GLY A 396 10.11 7.07 1.31
CA GLY A 396 8.74 6.61 1.09
C GLY A 396 7.92 6.59 2.39
N ASP A 397 7.18 5.50 2.63
CA ASP A 397 6.32 5.32 3.80
C ASP A 397 7.09 5.01 5.11
N GLN A 398 8.41 4.81 5.02
CA GLN A 398 9.23 4.27 6.11
C GLN A 398 9.23 5.16 7.36
N MET A 399 9.32 6.48 7.21
CA MET A 399 9.33 7.42 8.33
C MET A 399 7.99 7.40 9.09
N ASP A 400 6.87 7.33 8.37
CA ASP A 400 5.55 7.24 8.99
C ASP A 400 5.36 5.89 9.70
N ASN A 401 5.82 4.79 9.08
CA ASN A 401 5.79 3.47 9.68
C ASN A 401 6.62 3.41 10.96
N ALA A 402 7.83 3.96 10.93
CA ALA A 402 8.70 4.05 12.10
C ALA A 402 8.00 4.84 13.22
N LYS A 403 7.40 5.99 12.89
CA LYS A 403 6.69 6.81 13.87
C LYS A 403 5.52 6.07 14.52
N ARG A 404 4.77 5.27 13.75
CA ARG A 404 3.65 4.46 14.27
C ARG A 404 4.11 3.39 15.25
N MET A 405 5.24 2.73 14.98
CA MET A 405 5.79 1.69 15.84
C MET A 405 6.45 2.26 17.10
N GLU A 406 7.15 3.39 16.96
CA GLU A 406 7.71 4.14 18.09
C GLU A 406 6.60 4.59 19.06
N THR A 407 5.51 5.17 18.53
CA THR A 407 4.37 5.63 19.34
C THR A 407 3.69 4.46 20.09
N ARG A 408 3.79 3.24 19.56
CA ARG A 408 3.30 2.01 20.21
C ARG A 408 4.31 1.40 21.19
N GLY A 409 5.48 2.02 21.38
CA GLY A 409 6.55 1.53 22.25
C GLY A 409 7.13 0.20 21.77
N ALA A 410 7.07 -0.09 20.47
CA ALA A 410 7.48 -1.37 19.88
C ALA A 410 8.87 -1.31 19.21
N GLY A 411 9.51 -0.14 19.20
CA GLY A 411 10.87 0.05 18.74
C GLY A 411 11.39 1.47 18.91
N VAL A 412 12.67 1.64 18.61
CA VAL A 412 13.38 2.93 18.64
C VAL A 412 13.72 3.37 17.23
N THR A 413 13.43 4.62 16.88
CA THR A 413 13.80 5.20 15.58
C THR A 413 15.10 5.97 15.67
N LEU A 414 16.02 5.75 14.72
CA LEU A 414 17.23 6.54 14.55
C LEU A 414 17.28 7.12 13.14
N ASN A 415 17.76 8.36 13.03
CA ASN A 415 18.11 8.93 11.73
C ASN A 415 19.42 8.32 11.27
N VAL A 416 19.39 7.43 10.28
CA VAL A 416 20.58 6.72 9.79
C VAL A 416 21.68 7.67 9.29
N LEU A 417 21.32 8.85 8.81
CA LEU A 417 22.25 9.83 8.27
C LEU A 417 23.05 10.52 9.38
N GLU A 418 22.43 10.72 10.53
CA GLU A 418 22.97 11.49 11.66
C GLU A 418 23.48 10.61 12.81
N MET A 419 22.94 9.40 12.95
CA MET A 419 23.27 8.53 14.06
C MET A 419 24.76 8.17 14.08
N THR A 420 25.28 8.05 15.30
CA THR A 420 26.61 7.53 15.57
C THR A 420 26.56 6.02 15.86
N SER A 421 27.72 5.38 15.87
CA SER A 421 27.88 4.01 16.37
C SER A 421 27.31 3.85 17.79
N LYS A 422 27.47 4.86 18.64
CA LYS A 422 26.99 4.81 20.02
C LYS A 422 25.47 4.84 20.12
N ASP A 423 24.81 5.61 19.26
CA ASP A 423 23.35 5.69 19.22
C ASP A 423 22.73 4.34 18.83
N LEU A 424 23.30 3.68 17.82
CA LEU A 424 22.84 2.36 17.40
C LEU A 424 23.10 1.28 18.47
N GLU A 425 24.27 1.29 19.10
CA GLU A 425 24.59 0.40 20.24
C GLU A 425 23.57 0.59 21.38
N ASN A 426 23.29 1.83 21.75
CA ASN A 426 22.35 2.16 22.82
C ASN A 426 20.91 1.75 22.45
N ALA A 427 20.46 2.02 21.23
CA ALA A 427 19.13 1.63 20.78
C ALA A 427 18.94 0.10 20.83
N LEU A 428 19.94 -0.67 20.39
CA LEU A 428 19.93 -2.13 20.47
C LEU A 428 19.87 -2.61 21.91
N LYS A 429 20.72 -2.08 22.79
CA LYS A 429 20.69 -2.41 24.22
C LYS A 429 19.35 -2.08 24.86
N THR A 430 18.75 -0.96 24.49
CA THR A 430 17.42 -0.55 24.98
C THR A 430 16.35 -1.54 24.58
N VAL A 431 16.16 -1.81 23.27
CA VAL A 431 15.06 -2.68 22.83
C VAL A 431 15.22 -4.15 23.22
N ILE A 432 16.47 -4.59 23.50
CA ILE A 432 16.76 -5.95 23.95
C ILE A 432 16.54 -6.11 25.46
N ASN A 433 16.93 -5.12 26.27
CA ASN A 433 16.96 -5.26 27.73
C ASN A 433 15.74 -4.66 28.43
N ASP A 434 15.12 -3.62 27.87
CA ASP A 434 13.88 -3.05 28.40
C ASP A 434 12.69 -3.90 27.96
N LYS A 435 12.07 -4.58 28.93
CA LYS A 435 10.97 -5.51 28.72
C LYS A 435 9.76 -4.85 28.07
N SER A 436 9.55 -3.55 28.26
CA SER A 436 8.38 -2.85 27.73
C SER A 436 8.29 -2.95 26.21
N TYR A 437 9.43 -2.90 25.48
CA TYR A 437 9.45 -3.07 24.03
C TYR A 437 8.99 -4.46 23.60
N LYS A 438 9.47 -5.50 24.29
CA LYS A 438 9.07 -6.89 24.04
C LYS A 438 7.60 -7.11 24.36
N GLU A 439 7.13 -6.60 25.50
CA GLU A 439 5.72 -6.69 25.93
C GLU A 439 4.80 -5.98 24.94
N ASN A 440 5.15 -4.76 24.51
CA ASN A 440 4.38 -3.99 23.55
C ASN A 440 4.29 -4.69 22.19
N ILE A 441 5.40 -5.16 21.62
CA ILE A 441 5.35 -5.84 20.32
C ILE A 441 4.67 -7.21 20.40
N MET A 442 4.77 -7.92 21.54
CA MET A 442 3.99 -9.15 21.76
C MET A 442 2.50 -8.86 21.85
N ARG A 443 2.09 -7.76 22.50
CA ARG A 443 0.70 -7.29 22.50
C ARG A 443 0.22 -7.01 21.08
N LEU A 444 1.01 -6.28 20.27
CA LEU A 444 0.67 -6.04 18.86
C LEU A 444 0.61 -7.35 18.07
N SER A 445 1.52 -8.30 18.31
CA SER A 445 1.52 -9.63 17.69
C SER A 445 0.23 -10.37 17.97
N SER A 446 -0.22 -10.37 19.23
CA SER A 446 -1.45 -11.04 19.63
C SER A 446 -2.68 -10.44 18.94
N LEU A 447 -2.78 -9.11 18.89
CA LEU A 447 -3.87 -8.40 18.19
C LEU A 447 -3.85 -8.67 16.69
N HIS A 448 -2.67 -8.69 16.06
CA HIS A 448 -2.55 -8.91 14.62
C HIS A 448 -2.94 -10.32 14.20
N LYS A 449 -2.63 -11.31 15.04
CA LYS A 449 -2.90 -12.73 14.80
C LYS A 449 -4.30 -13.15 15.22
N ASP A 450 -4.98 -12.38 16.06
CA ASP A 450 -6.35 -12.65 16.48
C ASP A 450 -7.32 -12.22 15.38
N ARG A 451 -7.46 -13.09 14.38
CA ARG A 451 -8.27 -12.87 13.19
C ARG A 451 -8.96 -14.15 12.73
N PRO A 452 -10.14 -14.06 12.11
CA PRO A 452 -10.88 -15.25 11.67
C PRO A 452 -10.30 -15.89 10.40
N ILE A 453 -9.63 -15.12 9.55
CA ILE A 453 -9.09 -15.58 8.25
C ILE A 453 -7.67 -15.03 8.11
N GLU A 454 -6.74 -15.87 7.65
CA GLU A 454 -5.38 -15.44 7.37
C GLU A 454 -5.31 -14.51 6.13
N PRO A 455 -4.40 -13.53 6.09
CA PRO A 455 -4.38 -12.49 5.05
C PRO A 455 -4.19 -13.05 3.64
N LEU A 456 -3.40 -14.12 3.50
CA LEU A 456 -3.20 -14.78 2.21
C LEU A 456 -4.49 -15.44 1.73
N ASP A 457 -5.16 -16.19 2.60
CA ASP A 457 -6.43 -16.84 2.29
C ASP A 457 -7.53 -15.81 1.98
N LEU A 458 -7.56 -14.69 2.72
CA LEU A 458 -8.49 -13.59 2.48
C LEU A 458 -8.24 -12.91 1.13
N ALA A 459 -6.98 -12.66 0.77
CA ALA A 459 -6.63 -12.08 -0.51
C ALA A 459 -7.10 -12.97 -1.67
N VAL A 460 -6.81 -14.27 -1.59
CA VAL A 460 -7.16 -15.25 -2.61
C VAL A 460 -8.68 -15.44 -2.69
N PHE A 461 -9.36 -15.48 -1.54
CA PHE A 461 -10.83 -15.53 -1.49
C PHE A 461 -11.48 -14.38 -2.28
N TRP A 462 -10.98 -13.14 -2.13
CA TRP A 462 -11.54 -11.99 -2.84
C TRP A 462 -11.22 -11.96 -4.32
N VAL A 463 -10.07 -12.49 -4.74
CA VAL A 463 -9.76 -12.73 -6.16
C VAL A 463 -10.77 -13.72 -6.74
N GLU A 464 -10.96 -14.87 -6.10
CA GLU A 464 -11.94 -15.87 -6.52
C GLU A 464 -13.38 -15.32 -6.48
N PHE A 465 -13.72 -14.50 -5.50
CA PHE A 465 -15.04 -13.88 -5.38
C PHE A 465 -15.34 -13.03 -6.62
N VAL A 466 -14.41 -12.16 -7.00
CA VAL A 466 -14.55 -11.31 -8.20
C VAL A 466 -14.66 -12.16 -9.46
N MET A 467 -13.91 -13.26 -9.55
CA MET A 467 -14.01 -14.20 -10.67
C MET A 467 -15.39 -14.87 -10.74
N ARG A 468 -15.88 -15.42 -9.62
CA ARG A 468 -17.17 -16.13 -9.51
C ARG A 468 -18.35 -15.22 -9.83
N HIS A 469 -18.28 -13.96 -9.41
CA HIS A 469 -19.39 -13.01 -9.53
C HIS A 469 -19.23 -12.00 -10.67
N LYS A 470 -18.17 -12.12 -11.48
CA LYS A 470 -17.84 -11.22 -12.59
C LYS A 470 -17.82 -9.75 -12.14
N GLY A 471 -17.21 -9.51 -10.98
CA GLY A 471 -17.15 -8.20 -10.31
C GLY A 471 -17.83 -8.18 -8.94
N ALA A 472 -18.02 -6.99 -8.39
CA ALA A 472 -18.66 -6.77 -7.08
C ALA A 472 -19.52 -5.48 -7.03
N PRO A 473 -20.48 -5.27 -7.94
CA PRO A 473 -21.25 -4.02 -8.02
C PRO A 473 -22.05 -3.71 -6.75
N HIS A 474 -22.49 -4.72 -6.00
CA HIS A 474 -23.21 -4.55 -4.73
C HIS A 474 -22.34 -3.99 -3.59
N LEU A 475 -21.00 -4.01 -3.73
CA LEU A 475 -20.07 -3.40 -2.78
C LEU A 475 -19.65 -1.98 -3.21
N ARG A 476 -20.11 -1.51 -4.38
CA ARG A 476 -19.80 -0.18 -4.89
C ARG A 476 -20.71 0.86 -4.23
N PRO A 477 -20.16 1.90 -3.58
CA PRO A 477 -20.98 2.95 -2.98
C PRO A 477 -21.61 3.85 -4.05
N ALA A 478 -22.81 4.36 -3.77
CA ALA A 478 -23.50 5.34 -4.62
C ALA A 478 -22.72 6.66 -4.77
N ALA A 479 -21.72 6.90 -3.91
CA ALA A 479 -20.84 8.07 -3.98
C ALA A 479 -20.18 8.25 -5.36
N HIS A 480 -19.98 7.17 -6.12
CA HIS A 480 -19.45 7.25 -7.49
C HIS A 480 -20.44 7.80 -8.52
N ASP A 481 -21.73 7.78 -8.21
CA ASP A 481 -22.80 8.20 -9.13
C ASP A 481 -23.34 9.61 -8.77
N LEU A 482 -22.83 10.20 -7.67
CA LEU A 482 -23.20 11.54 -7.21
C LEU A 482 -22.26 12.60 -7.79
N THR A 483 -22.82 13.76 -8.13
CA THR A 483 -22.02 14.96 -8.37
C THR A 483 -21.35 15.45 -7.07
N TRP A 484 -20.25 16.20 -7.18
CA TRP A 484 -19.49 16.67 -6.01
C TRP A 484 -20.35 17.48 -5.02
N TYR A 485 -21.31 18.27 -5.51
CA TYR A 485 -22.18 19.06 -4.64
C TYR A 485 -23.28 18.22 -3.99
N GLN A 486 -23.78 17.16 -4.64
CA GLN A 486 -24.69 16.18 -4.03
C GLN A 486 -23.98 15.35 -2.96
N TYR A 487 -22.75 14.89 -3.24
CA TYR A 487 -21.93 14.14 -2.28
C TYR A 487 -21.70 14.93 -0.99
N HIS A 488 -21.50 16.25 -1.10
CA HIS A 488 -21.36 17.15 0.06
C HIS A 488 -22.68 17.79 0.53
N SER A 489 -23.83 17.36 -0.01
CA SER A 489 -25.17 17.86 0.33
C SER A 489 -25.33 19.39 0.21
N LEU A 490 -24.56 20.03 -0.67
CA LEU A 490 -24.58 21.48 -0.87
C LEU A 490 -25.86 21.96 -1.54
N ASP A 491 -26.49 21.11 -2.35
CA ASP A 491 -27.82 21.30 -2.91
C ASP A 491 -28.90 21.35 -1.81
N VAL A 492 -28.85 20.41 -0.86
CA VAL A 492 -29.76 20.37 0.30
C VAL A 492 -29.53 21.58 1.21
N ILE A 493 -28.28 21.89 1.54
CA ILE A 493 -27.92 23.06 2.35
C ILE A 493 -28.40 24.34 1.66
N GLY A 494 -28.17 24.47 0.36
CA GLY A 494 -28.64 25.60 -0.44
C GLY A 494 -30.16 25.74 -0.42
N PHE A 495 -30.90 24.63 -0.58
CA PHE A 495 -32.36 24.63 -0.50
C PHE A 495 -32.86 25.07 0.88
N LEU A 496 -32.30 24.53 1.97
CA LEU A 496 -32.70 24.89 3.34
C LEU A 496 -32.39 26.37 3.65
N LEU A 497 -31.25 26.89 3.20
CA LEU A 497 -30.91 28.31 3.34
C LEU A 497 -31.91 29.20 2.57
N ALA A 498 -32.30 28.80 1.37
CA ALA A 498 -33.31 29.53 0.59
C ALA A 498 -34.67 29.59 1.31
N VAL A 499 -35.10 28.49 1.94
CA VAL A 499 -36.33 28.44 2.76
C VAL A 499 -36.23 29.41 3.95
N ILE A 500 -35.12 29.39 4.70
CA ILE A 500 -34.91 30.29 5.84
C ILE A 500 -34.94 31.76 5.38
N LEU A 501 -34.24 32.09 4.30
CA LEU A 501 -34.23 33.45 3.75
C LEU A 501 -35.61 33.90 3.28
N ALA A 502 -36.40 33.01 2.67
CA ALA A 502 -37.77 33.29 2.27
C ALA A 502 -38.68 33.57 3.49
N VAL A 503 -38.58 32.76 4.55
CA VAL A 503 -39.34 32.98 5.79
C VAL A 503 -38.96 34.30 6.45
N ILE A 504 -37.67 34.62 6.55
CA ILE A 504 -37.19 35.89 7.09
C ILE A 504 -37.71 37.05 6.24
N PHE A 505 -37.63 36.94 4.91
CA PHE A 505 -38.12 37.97 4.00
C PHE A 505 -39.64 38.20 4.16
N ILE A 506 -40.44 37.13 4.20
CA ILE A 506 -41.89 37.22 4.42
C ILE A 506 -42.18 37.85 5.78
N ALA A 507 -41.54 37.39 6.86
CA ALA A 507 -41.71 37.95 8.20
C ALA A 507 -41.36 39.44 8.24
N LEU A 508 -40.25 39.86 7.63
CA LEU A 508 -39.87 41.27 7.53
C LEU A 508 -40.91 42.07 6.73
N LYS A 509 -41.41 41.55 5.61
CA LYS A 509 -42.47 42.21 4.83
C LYS A 509 -43.77 42.32 5.63
N CYS A 510 -44.16 41.28 6.37
CA CYS A 510 -45.30 41.29 7.28
C CYS A 510 -45.12 42.31 8.41
N CYS A 511 -43.94 42.38 9.04
CA CYS A 511 -43.62 43.36 10.07
C CYS A 511 -43.64 44.79 9.52
N VAL A 512 -43.03 45.04 8.35
CA VAL A 512 -43.07 46.34 7.67
C VAL A 512 -44.50 46.72 7.30
N PHE A 513 -45.30 45.77 6.82
CA PHE A 513 -46.71 45.98 6.50
C PHE A 513 -47.52 46.31 7.75
N ALA A 514 -47.36 45.54 8.83
CA ALA A 514 -48.01 45.77 10.11
C ALA A 514 -47.60 47.13 10.71
N TYR A 515 -46.31 47.47 10.66
CA TYR A 515 -45.79 48.78 11.09
C TYR A 515 -46.40 49.92 10.27
N ARG A 516 -46.42 49.83 8.94
CA ARG A 516 -47.07 50.82 8.06
C ARG A 516 -48.56 50.97 8.35
N LYS A 517 -49.25 49.88 8.72
CA LYS A 517 -50.68 49.90 9.03
C LYS A 517 -50.99 50.44 10.44
N CYS A 518 -50.14 50.14 11.43
CA CYS A 518 -50.34 50.57 12.82
C CYS A 518 -49.77 51.96 13.12
N PHE A 519 -48.69 52.36 12.45
CA PHE A 519 -47.96 53.61 12.74
C PHE A 519 -47.85 54.57 11.54
N GLY A 520 -48.23 54.15 10.32
CA GLY A 520 -48.26 55.01 9.14
C GLY A 520 -49.52 55.87 9.08
N LYS A 521 -49.51 57.07 9.69
CA LYS A 521 -50.58 58.06 9.52
C LYS A 521 -50.66 58.53 8.06
N LYS A 522 -51.84 58.39 7.42
CA LYS A 522 -52.20 59.17 6.22
C LYS A 522 -52.31 60.64 6.60
N GLY A 523 -51.33 61.46 6.23
CA GLY A 523 -51.54 62.91 6.16
C GLY A 523 -52.62 63.20 5.12
N ARG A 524 -53.82 63.63 5.56
CA ARG A 524 -54.83 64.23 4.68
C ARG A 524 -54.24 65.52 4.11
N VAL A 525 -53.83 65.52 2.84
CA VAL A 525 -53.52 66.76 2.11
C VAL A 525 -54.85 67.49 1.88
N LYS A 526 -55.04 68.62 2.57
CA LYS A 526 -56.13 69.57 2.30
C LYS A 526 -55.92 70.15 0.89
N LYS A 527 -56.86 69.95 -0.03
CA LYS A 527 -57.00 70.79 -1.23
C LYS A 527 -57.39 72.20 -0.77
N SER A 528 -56.54 73.19 -1.01
CA SER A 528 -56.90 74.61 -0.90
C SER A 528 -57.14 75.19 -2.30
N HIS A 529 -58.21 75.96 -2.41
CA HIS A 529 -58.81 76.52 -3.61
C HIS A 529 -57.88 77.42 -4.44
N LYS A 530 -58.00 77.33 -5.77
CA LYS A 530 -57.54 78.36 -6.71
C LYS A 530 -58.38 79.63 -6.50
N SER A 531 -57.72 80.75 -6.22
CA SER A 531 -58.29 82.09 -6.42
C SER A 531 -58.35 82.38 -7.93
N LYS A 532 -59.50 82.90 -8.40
CA LYS A 532 -59.70 83.50 -9.73
C LYS A 532 -60.29 84.90 -9.54
N ALA A 533 -59.70 85.84 -10.29
CA ALA A 533 -60.20 87.15 -10.74
C ALA A 533 -60.33 88.26 -9.66
N HIS A 534 -60.03 89.53 -9.94
CA HIS A 534 -60.02 90.28 -11.20
C HIS A 534 -58.84 91.25 -11.28
#